data_AF-A0A074WI99-F1
#
_entry.id   AF-A0A074WI99-F1
#
_cell.length_a   1.000
_cell.length_b   1.000
_cell.length_c   1.000
_cell.angle_alpha   90.00
_cell.angle_beta   90.00
_cell.angle_gamma   90.00
#
_symmetry.space_group_name_H-M   'P 1'
#
loop_
_entity.id
_entity.type
_entity.pdbx_description
1 polymer ?
#
loop_
_entity_poly.entity_id
_entity_poly.type
_entity_poly.pdbx_seq_one_letter_code
_entity_poly.pdbx_strand_id
1 'polypeptide(L)'
;PFIFSRGHWLSHDSARQAARQIHFNFPELCKRVVACCAGAKSVASWSEQDGQISRTLIFNTDNGKRVVVRLPIPAAMSTQRSTPLSTVVSFKTNIPVPRILEWREDSKSTVSHPYMIVEHASGNSLHQIWQGMGKVQKFKCLKSVAQQLAKSSELCFPA
;
A
#
# COMPACT_ATOMS: atom_id res chain seq x y z
N PRO A 1 2.21 -19.51 -6.36
CA PRO A 1 3.51 -19.01 -5.86
C PRO A 1 4.00 -17.82 -6.69
N PHE A 2 4.10 -16.62 -6.12
CA PHE A 2 4.69 -15.47 -6.81
C PHE A 2 6.14 -15.25 -6.36
N ILE A 3 7.08 -15.37 -7.30
CA ILE A 3 8.54 -15.31 -7.06
C ILE A 3 9.00 -13.85 -7.18
N PHE A 4 9.82 -13.39 -6.24
CA PHE A 4 10.44 -12.05 -6.27
C PHE A 4 11.55 -12.02 -7.33
N SER A 5 11.48 -11.10 -8.30
CA SER A 5 12.42 -11.04 -9.44
C SER A 5 13.11 -9.68 -9.63
N ARG A 6 12.80 -8.67 -8.80
CA ARG A 6 13.23 -7.28 -9.01
C ARG A 6 14.53 -6.89 -8.28
N GLY A 7 15.23 -7.82 -7.64
CA GLY A 7 16.53 -7.55 -7.01
C GLY A 7 17.17 -8.78 -6.38
N HIS A 8 18.48 -8.67 -6.12
CA HIS A 8 19.26 -9.69 -5.41
C HIS A 8 19.87 -9.09 -4.15
N TRP A 9 19.97 -9.88 -3.09
CA TRP A 9 20.74 -9.49 -1.92
C TRP A 9 22.20 -9.88 -2.09
N LEU A 10 23.10 -9.01 -1.62
CA LEU A 10 24.54 -9.28 -1.56
C LEU A 10 24.87 -10.50 -0.68
N SER A 11 23.99 -10.84 0.28
CA SER A 11 24.14 -12.01 1.14
C SER A 11 22.81 -12.72 1.38
N HIS A 12 22.85 -14.05 1.47
CA HIS A 12 21.69 -14.92 1.71
C HIS A 12 20.53 -14.72 0.72
N ASP A 13 20.83 -14.44 -0.56
CA ASP A 13 19.84 -14.10 -1.58
C ASP A 13 18.69 -15.11 -1.67
N SER A 14 18.99 -16.39 -1.86
CA SER A 14 17.97 -17.44 -1.98
C SER A 14 17.09 -17.56 -0.73
N ALA A 15 17.68 -17.46 0.46
CA ALA A 15 16.94 -17.52 1.72
C ALA A 15 16.03 -16.30 1.91
N ARG A 16 16.51 -15.11 1.52
CA ARG A 16 15.74 -13.86 1.59
C ARG A 16 14.63 -13.82 0.54
N GLN A 17 14.86 -14.35 -0.66
CA GLN A 17 13.82 -14.52 -1.68
C GLN A 17 12.74 -15.49 -1.21
N ALA A 18 13.13 -16.66 -0.68
CA ALA A 18 12.19 -17.64 -0.15
C ALA A 18 11.34 -17.05 1.00
N ALA A 19 11.96 -16.32 1.93
CA ALA A 19 11.26 -15.66 3.03
C ALA A 19 10.27 -14.56 2.60
N ARG A 20 10.38 -14.08 1.35
CA ARG A 20 9.50 -13.05 0.75
C ARG A 20 8.46 -13.63 -0.20
N GLN A 21 8.45 -14.93 -0.41
CA GLN A 21 7.40 -15.58 -1.20
C GLN A 21 6.08 -15.52 -0.43
N ILE A 22 5.03 -15.07 -1.12
CA ILE A 22 3.67 -15.00 -0.59
C ILE A 22 2.80 -15.97 -1.37
N HIS A 23 2.02 -16.76 -0.65
CA HIS A 23 1.00 -17.65 -1.20
C HIS A 23 -0.37 -17.10 -0.83
N PHE A 24 -1.20 -16.82 -1.84
CA PHE A 24 -2.54 -16.31 -1.65
C PHE A 24 -3.42 -16.70 -2.84
N ASN A 25 -4.74 -16.72 -2.62
CA ASN A 25 -5.73 -17.01 -3.65
C ASN A 25 -6.05 -15.74 -4.45
N PHE A 26 -5.39 -15.58 -5.61
CA PHE A 26 -5.56 -14.41 -6.47
C PHE A 26 -6.99 -14.24 -7.02
N PRO A 27 -7.67 -15.28 -7.54
CA PRO A 27 -9.07 -15.17 -7.95
C PRO A 27 -9.98 -14.63 -6.85
N GLU A 28 -9.79 -15.10 -5.62
CA GLU A 28 -10.58 -14.63 -4.49
C GLU A 28 -10.25 -13.18 -4.11
N LEU A 29 -8.97 -12.80 -4.19
CA LEU A 29 -8.57 -11.40 -4.01
C LEU A 29 -9.25 -10.48 -5.02
N CYS A 30 -9.34 -10.87 -6.29
CA CYS A 30 -10.06 -10.12 -7.32
C CYS A 30 -11.54 -9.93 -6.95
N LYS A 31 -12.22 -10.95 -6.40
CA LYS A 31 -13.61 -10.81 -5.94
C LYS A 31 -13.73 -9.78 -4.81
N ARG A 32 -12.80 -9.78 -3.85
CA ARG A 32 -12.78 -8.78 -2.76
C ARG A 32 -12.58 -7.37 -3.32
N VAL A 33 -11.67 -7.19 -4.27
CA VAL A 33 -11.44 -5.90 -4.94
C VAL A 33 -12.71 -5.39 -5.64
N VAL A 34 -13.38 -6.25 -6.41
CA VAL A 34 -14.64 -5.91 -7.09
C VAL A 34 -15.73 -5.55 -6.06
N ALA A 35 -15.86 -6.32 -4.98
CA ALA A 35 -16.82 -6.06 -3.91
C ALA A 35 -16.59 -4.71 -3.21
N CYS A 36 -15.33 -4.27 -3.08
CA CYS A 36 -14.99 -2.94 -2.55
C CYS A 36 -15.28 -1.79 -3.54
N CYS A 37 -15.51 -2.09 -4.81
CA CYS A 37 -15.69 -1.09 -5.87
C CYS A 37 -17.15 -1.05 -6.33
N ALA A 38 -17.95 -0.16 -5.73
CA ALA A 38 -19.35 0.02 -6.16
C ALA A 38 -19.45 0.26 -7.68
N GLY A 39 -20.26 -0.56 -8.36
CA GLY A 39 -20.48 -0.52 -9.80
C GLY A 39 -19.43 -1.24 -10.66
N ALA A 40 -18.40 -1.86 -10.07
CA ALA A 40 -17.46 -2.71 -10.81
C ALA A 40 -18.03 -4.13 -10.93
N LYS A 41 -17.74 -4.81 -12.05
CA LYS A 41 -18.10 -6.23 -12.25
C LYS A 41 -16.88 -7.12 -12.33
N SER A 42 -15.75 -6.58 -12.75
CA SER A 42 -14.50 -7.34 -12.90
C SER A 42 -13.27 -6.46 -12.73
N VAL A 43 -12.13 -7.14 -12.53
CA VAL A 43 -10.81 -6.52 -12.64
C VAL A 43 -10.43 -6.50 -14.13
N ALA A 44 -10.16 -5.31 -14.66
CA ALA A 44 -9.72 -5.13 -16.04
C ALA A 44 -8.22 -5.39 -16.20
N SER A 45 -7.41 -4.91 -15.25
CA SER A 45 -5.97 -5.15 -15.24
C SER A 45 -5.41 -4.96 -13.83
N TRP A 46 -4.17 -5.41 -13.64
CA TRP A 46 -3.44 -5.20 -12.39
C TRP A 46 -1.94 -5.04 -12.68
N SER A 47 -1.24 -4.42 -11.75
CA SER A 47 0.21 -4.28 -11.79
C SER A 47 0.80 -4.47 -10.40
N GLU A 48 2.07 -4.87 -10.35
CA GLU A 48 2.77 -5.13 -9.11
C GLU A 48 3.86 -4.08 -8.85
N GLN A 49 3.86 -3.59 -7.61
CA GLN A 49 4.91 -2.78 -7.03
C GLN A 49 5.46 -3.50 -5.79
N ASP A 50 6.72 -3.91 -5.89
CA ASP A 50 7.41 -4.54 -4.77
C ASP A 50 7.83 -3.48 -3.76
N GLY A 51 7.38 -3.65 -2.52
CA GLY A 51 7.85 -2.91 -1.36
C GLY A 51 8.73 -3.77 -0.46
N GLN A 52 9.53 -3.14 0.40
CA GLN A 52 10.40 -3.87 1.33
C GLN A 52 9.61 -4.65 2.40
N ILE A 53 8.48 -4.10 2.85
CA ILE A 53 7.67 -4.65 3.95
C ILE A 53 6.40 -5.38 3.48
N SER A 54 5.93 -5.05 2.29
CA SER A 54 4.72 -5.61 1.70
C SER A 54 4.84 -5.66 0.19
N ARG A 55 4.17 -6.64 -0.41
CA ARG A 55 3.92 -6.70 -1.84
C ARG A 55 2.67 -5.88 -2.13
N THR A 56 2.78 -4.91 -3.04
CA THR A 56 1.68 -4.01 -3.37
C THR A 56 1.17 -4.32 -4.77
N LEU A 57 -0.13 -4.62 -4.88
CA LEU A 57 -0.81 -4.85 -6.15
C LEU A 57 -1.75 -3.67 -6.41
N ILE A 58 -1.65 -3.06 -7.59
CA ILE A 58 -2.53 -1.99 -8.04
C ILE A 58 -3.50 -2.59 -9.03
N PHE A 59 -4.79 -2.56 -8.70
CA PHE A 59 -5.88 -3.09 -9.51
C PHE A 59 -6.62 -1.97 -10.21
N ASN A 60 -6.99 -2.21 -11.46
CA ASN A 60 -7.89 -1.38 -12.26
C ASN A 60 -9.16 -2.19 -12.54
N THR A 61 -10.31 -1.65 -12.16
CA THR A 61 -11.61 -2.28 -12.43
C THR A 61 -12.17 -1.84 -13.78
N ASP A 62 -13.14 -2.60 -14.28
CA ASP A 62 -13.87 -2.34 -15.54
C ASP A 62 -14.56 -0.96 -15.57
N ASN A 63 -14.99 -0.44 -14.42
CA ASN A 63 -15.56 0.90 -14.29
C ASN A 63 -14.52 2.02 -14.10
N GLY A 64 -13.23 1.75 -14.34
CA GLY A 64 -12.16 2.74 -14.30
C GLY A 64 -11.66 3.11 -12.89
N LYS A 65 -12.20 2.51 -11.82
CA LYS A 65 -11.68 2.72 -10.47
C LYS A 65 -10.33 2.01 -10.29
N ARG A 66 -9.49 2.61 -9.44
CA ARG A 66 -8.18 2.05 -9.06
C ARG A 66 -8.14 1.80 -7.57
N VAL A 67 -7.62 0.63 -7.20
CA VAL A 67 -7.53 0.16 -5.83
C VAL A 67 -6.15 -0.43 -5.60
N VAL A 68 -5.62 -0.23 -4.39
CA VAL A 68 -4.32 -0.75 -3.99
C VAL A 68 -4.54 -1.84 -2.95
N VAL A 69 -4.01 -3.04 -3.22
CA VAL A 69 -3.96 -4.14 -2.25
C VAL A 69 -2.54 -4.26 -1.73
N ARG A 70 -2.38 -4.27 -0.42
CA ARG A 70 -1.12 -4.53 0.26
C ARG A 70 -1.17 -5.92 0.90
N LEU A 71 -0.22 -6.76 0.51
CA LEU A 71 0.00 -8.10 1.04
C LEU A 71 1.28 -8.06 1.88
N PRO A 72 1.21 -8.12 3.21
CA PRO A 72 2.39 -8.06 4.04
C PRO A 72 3.27 -9.30 3.82
N ILE A 73 4.59 -9.09 3.92
CA ILE A 73 5.56 -10.16 3.80
C ILE A 73 5.77 -10.81 5.18
N PRO A 74 5.59 -12.13 5.36
CA PRO A 74 5.69 -12.79 6.66
C PRO A 74 7.00 -12.53 7.41
N ALA A 75 8.13 -12.48 6.71
CA ALA A 75 9.42 -12.17 7.33
C ALA A 75 9.50 -10.76 7.93
N ALA A 76 8.64 -9.84 7.51
CA ALA A 76 8.51 -8.48 8.05
C ALA A 76 7.35 -8.36 9.07
N MET A 77 6.60 -9.42 9.34
CA MET A 77 5.40 -9.40 10.20
C MET A 77 5.71 -9.51 11.70
N SER A 78 6.90 -9.98 12.11
CA SER A 78 7.21 -10.09 13.55
C SER A 78 7.29 -8.72 14.25
N THR A 79 7.39 -7.63 13.50
CA THR A 79 7.44 -6.25 13.98
C THR A 79 6.14 -5.46 13.79
N GLN A 80 5.11 -6.03 13.16
CA GLN A 80 3.91 -5.28 12.77
C GLN A 80 2.62 -6.05 13.11
N ARG A 81 2.24 -6.05 14.40
CA ARG A 81 0.81 -6.01 14.77
C ARG A 81 0.30 -4.60 14.52
N SER A 82 0.20 -4.23 13.24
CA SER A 82 -0.19 -2.89 12.84
C SER A 82 -1.66 -2.88 12.49
N THR A 83 -2.49 -2.61 13.50
CA THR A 83 -3.75 -1.89 13.28
C THR A 83 -3.49 -0.73 12.33
N PRO A 84 -4.40 -0.36 11.43
CA PRO A 84 -4.13 0.62 10.41
C PRO A 84 -4.21 1.97 11.10
N LEU A 85 -3.06 2.44 11.57
CA LEU A 85 -2.88 3.77 12.14
C LEU A 85 -3.33 4.87 11.16
N SER A 86 -3.49 4.54 9.87
CA SER A 86 -4.01 5.43 8.83
C SER A 86 -5.37 6.03 9.16
N THR A 87 -6.24 5.33 9.89
CA THR A 87 -7.54 5.89 10.29
C THR A 87 -7.35 7.10 11.19
N VAL A 88 -6.44 7.03 12.17
CA VAL A 88 -6.19 8.12 13.13
C VAL A 88 -5.56 9.33 12.44
N VAL A 89 -4.62 9.12 11.51
CA VAL A 89 -3.92 10.19 10.79
C VAL A 89 -4.85 10.95 9.84
N SER A 90 -5.80 10.25 9.20
CA SER A 90 -6.74 10.88 8.27
C SER A 90 -7.72 11.84 8.95
N PHE A 91 -8.11 11.57 10.20
CA PHE A 91 -9.09 12.41 10.91
C PHE A 91 -8.48 13.70 11.46
N LYS A 92 -7.18 13.72 11.72
CA LYS A 92 -6.53 14.82 12.44
C LYS A 92 -5.56 15.65 11.58
N THR A 93 -5.40 15.32 10.29
CA THR A 93 -4.52 16.07 9.38
C THR A 93 -5.22 16.44 8.07
N ASN A 94 -4.74 17.49 7.41
CA ASN A 94 -5.16 17.84 6.04
C ASN A 94 -4.37 17.07 4.97
N ILE A 95 -3.67 15.99 5.36
CA ILE A 95 -2.99 15.12 4.41
C ILE A 95 -4.05 14.20 3.83
N PRO A 96 -4.21 14.13 2.49
CA PRO A 96 -5.10 13.16 1.89
C PRO A 96 -4.55 11.75 2.13
N VAL A 97 -5.02 11.11 3.19
CA VAL A 97 -4.70 9.71 3.50
C VAL A 97 -5.70 8.84 2.75
N PRO A 98 -5.24 7.88 1.92
CA PRO A 98 -6.15 6.98 1.22
C PRO A 98 -6.99 6.18 2.21
N ARG A 99 -8.31 6.12 1.97
CA ARG A 99 -9.22 5.39 2.85
C ARG A 99 -8.99 3.89 2.74
N ILE A 100 -9.10 3.21 3.86
CA ILE A 100 -9.14 1.74 3.89
C ILE A 100 -10.54 1.30 3.49
N LEU A 101 -10.60 0.48 2.45
CA LEU A 101 -11.83 -0.15 1.98
C LEU A 101 -12.10 -1.44 2.75
N GLU A 102 -11.05 -2.23 2.97
CA GLU A 102 -11.14 -3.51 3.66
C GLU A 102 -9.77 -3.92 4.22
N TRP A 103 -9.75 -4.65 5.33
CA TRP A 103 -8.54 -5.29 5.83
C TRP A 103 -8.88 -6.59 6.56
N ARG A 104 -8.03 -7.61 6.35
CA ARG A 104 -8.05 -8.88 7.08
C ARG A 104 -6.65 -9.23 7.56
N GLU A 105 -6.54 -9.61 8.84
CA GLU A 105 -5.32 -10.12 9.46
C GLU A 105 -5.28 -11.65 9.49
N ASP A 106 -6.44 -12.31 9.34
CA ASP A 106 -6.54 -13.76 9.43
C ASP A 106 -6.13 -14.45 8.11
N SER A 107 -5.17 -15.37 8.22
CA SER A 107 -4.74 -16.25 7.14
C SER A 107 -5.77 -17.34 6.80
N LYS A 108 -6.81 -17.54 7.62
CA LYS A 108 -7.97 -18.39 7.30
C LYS A 108 -9.00 -17.71 6.42
N SER A 109 -8.76 -16.46 5.99
CA SER A 109 -9.61 -15.80 5.01
C SER A 109 -9.64 -16.58 3.69
N THR A 110 -10.64 -16.31 2.84
CA THR A 110 -10.77 -16.95 1.53
C THR A 110 -9.58 -16.65 0.61
N VAL A 111 -8.90 -15.52 0.84
CA VAL A 111 -7.64 -15.11 0.18
C VAL A 111 -6.43 -15.91 0.69
N SER A 112 -6.56 -16.58 1.84
CA SER A 112 -5.55 -17.41 2.50
C SER A 112 -4.26 -16.67 2.87
N HIS A 113 -4.31 -15.34 2.95
CA HIS A 113 -3.20 -14.48 3.36
C HIS A 113 -3.76 -13.19 3.94
N PRO A 114 -3.11 -12.55 4.93
CA PRO A 114 -3.50 -11.21 5.36
C PRO A 114 -3.43 -10.20 4.21
N TYR A 115 -4.37 -9.26 4.15
CA TYR A 115 -4.38 -8.25 3.09
C TYR A 115 -5.10 -6.98 3.52
N MET A 116 -4.68 -5.85 2.96
CA MET A 116 -5.34 -4.56 3.13
C MET A 116 -5.68 -3.97 1.77
N ILE A 117 -6.95 -3.65 1.56
CA ILE A 117 -7.47 -2.98 0.36
C ILE A 117 -7.69 -1.51 0.71
N VAL A 118 -7.02 -0.62 -0.04
CA VAL A 118 -7.09 0.82 0.16
C VAL A 118 -7.37 1.53 -1.16
N GLU A 119 -7.95 2.72 -1.07
CA GLU A 119 -8.13 3.59 -2.24
C GLU A 119 -6.78 3.93 -2.89
N HIS A 120 -6.77 4.10 -4.21
CA HIS A 120 -5.58 4.56 -4.90
C HIS A 120 -5.35 6.06 -4.67
N ALA A 121 -4.22 6.43 -4.07
CA ALA A 121 -3.83 7.83 -3.90
C ALA A 121 -3.61 8.50 -5.27
N SER A 122 -4.42 9.51 -5.59
CA SER A 122 -4.22 10.30 -6.80
C SER A 122 -3.00 11.22 -6.65
N GLY A 123 -2.13 11.25 -7.66
CA GLY A 123 -0.99 12.16 -7.70
C GLY A 123 0.24 11.51 -8.32
N ASN A 124 1.33 12.27 -8.37
CA ASN A 124 2.63 11.80 -8.81
C ASN A 124 3.56 11.69 -7.60
N SER A 125 4.39 10.64 -7.56
CA SER A 125 5.40 10.53 -6.51
C SER A 125 6.38 11.68 -6.62
N LEU A 126 6.67 12.36 -5.50
CA LEU A 126 7.69 13.41 -5.47
C LEU A 126 9.02 12.88 -6.01
N HIS A 127 9.39 11.63 -5.70
CA HIS A 127 10.60 11.01 -6.25
C HIS A 127 10.68 11.07 -7.78
N GLN A 128 9.55 10.89 -8.48
CA GLN A 128 9.50 10.89 -9.95
C GLN A 128 9.64 12.31 -10.53
N ILE A 129 9.00 13.30 -9.90
CA ILE A 129 8.93 14.66 -10.46
C ILE A 129 9.98 15.60 -9.89
N TRP A 130 10.64 15.24 -8.78
CA TRP A 130 11.52 16.13 -8.02
C TRP A 130 12.64 16.71 -8.87
N GLN A 131 13.29 15.90 -9.71
CA GLN A 131 14.40 16.38 -10.53
C GLN A 131 13.95 17.41 -11.57
N GLY A 132 12.73 17.28 -12.09
CA GLY A 132 12.15 18.23 -13.05
C GLY A 132 11.54 19.49 -12.41
N MET A 133 11.42 19.55 -11.08
CA MET A 133 10.83 20.72 -10.41
C MET A 133 11.81 21.91 -10.33
N GLY A 134 11.29 23.11 -10.59
CA GLY A 134 12.04 24.36 -10.39
C GLY A 134 12.30 24.68 -8.92
N LYS A 135 13.28 25.54 -8.62
CA LYS A 135 13.68 25.91 -7.24
C LYS A 135 12.51 26.40 -6.39
N VAL A 136 11.66 27.27 -6.95
CA VAL A 136 10.47 27.81 -6.26
C VAL A 136 9.45 26.71 -5.97
N GLN A 137 9.25 25.76 -6.88
CA GLN A 137 8.33 24.63 -6.69
C GLN A 137 8.86 23.70 -5.58
N LYS A 138 10.15 23.36 -5.61
CA LYS A 138 10.80 22.55 -4.56
C LYS A 138 10.64 23.20 -3.18
N PHE A 139 10.88 24.51 -3.09
CA PHE A 139 10.71 25.25 -1.83
C PHE A 139 9.25 25.23 -1.34
N LYS A 140 8.28 25.45 -2.23
CA LYS A 140 6.85 25.35 -1.89
C LYS A 140 6.46 23.95 -1.42
N CYS A 141 6.92 22.91 -2.11
CA CYS A 141 6.71 21.52 -1.70
C CYS A 141 7.31 21.23 -0.32
N LEU A 142 8.57 21.62 -0.08
CA LEU A 142 9.23 21.41 1.20
C LEU A 142 8.49 22.11 2.34
N LYS A 143 8.09 23.38 2.12
CA LYS A 143 7.29 24.14 3.09
C LYS A 143 5.96 23.42 3.40
N SER A 144 5.26 22.95 2.37
CA SER A 144 4.00 22.22 2.55
C SER A 144 4.21 20.92 3.33
N VAL A 145 5.26 20.14 3.03
CA VAL A 145 5.58 18.91 3.77
C VAL A 145 5.89 19.22 5.23
N ALA A 146 6.72 20.23 5.50
CA ALA A 146 7.06 20.64 6.86
C ALA A 146 5.82 21.07 7.67
N GLN A 147 4.91 21.83 7.07
CA GLN A 147 3.65 22.24 7.71
C GLN A 147 2.75 21.04 8.04
N GLN A 148 2.67 20.05 7.17
CA GLN A 148 1.87 18.85 7.40
C GLN A 148 2.50 17.95 8.48
N LEU A 149 3.83 17.84 8.50
CA LEU A 149 4.56 17.12 9.55
C LEU A 149 4.39 17.77 10.92
N ALA A 150 4.47 19.10 11.01
CA ALA A 150 4.24 19.83 12.26
C ALA A 150 2.84 19.55 12.83
N LYS A 151 1.81 19.63 11.99
CA LYS A 151 0.43 19.26 12.39
C LYS A 151 0.31 17.80 12.83
N SER A 152 1.07 16.90 12.18
CA SER A 152 1.08 15.48 12.53
C SER A 152 1.77 15.21 13.87
N SER A 153 2.77 16.02 14.24
CA SER A 153 3.45 15.90 15.54
C SER A 153 2.62 16.40 16.73
N GLU A 154 1.61 17.23 16.48
CA GLU A 154 0.65 17.69 17.50
C GLU A 154 -0.42 16.63 17.81
N LEU A 155 -0.44 15.51 17.09
CA LEU A 155 -1.43 14.47 17.29
C LEU A 155 -1.11 13.65 18.54
N CYS A 156 -1.96 13.78 19.56
CA CYS A 156 -1.99 12.82 20.65
C CYS A 156 -2.56 11.49 20.16
N PHE A 157 -1.75 10.43 20.25
CA PHE A 157 -2.18 9.06 20.08
C PHE A 157 -2.51 8.47 21.47
N PRO A 158 -3.64 7.75 21.63
CA PRO A 158 -3.89 7.03 22.87
C PRO A 158 -2.80 5.99 23.10
N ALA A 159 -2.41 5.82 24.37
CA ALA A 159 -1.43 4.84 24.81
C ALA A 159 -1.95 3.40 24.62
#